data_AF-A0A9P7DYS2-F1
#
_entry.id   AF-A0A9P7DYS2-F1
#
_cell.length_a   1.000
_cell.length_b   1.000
_cell.length_c   1.000
_cell.angle_alpha   90.00
_cell.angle_beta   90.00
_cell.angle_gamma   90.00
#
_symmetry.space_group_name_H-M   'P 1'
#
loop_
_entity.id
_entity.type
_entity.pdbx_description
1 polymer ?
#
loop_
_entity_poly.entity_id
_entity_poly.type
_entity_poly.pdbx_seq_one_letter_code
_entity_poly.pdbx_strand_id
1 'polypeptide(L)'
;MSKASRKAKNNEDKAGRDVVASILTARQPKGVRSLNTYKAYSKLYYASCIKPVVDAKMKVLKLPAGDGGSEGDEEGEKEIEGKDESTQKKPKAKRVTVMKRITREMYETETPEVKAEVAAYVKQINDEKTQLLEAAKELLIDLLMSSPNSSKNFNISLGGPTPVLGGKIDVSSFHVGCTEMGNLFSDTYPNFNGRIMKPWLEFVNRVYPTAAAKASAGGVQGMNELIKIDNDVSVSHGTSDAFTSTLLPPLDESEELRCLADNFLATFGSLLLSS
;
A
#
# COMPACT_ATOMS: atom_id res chain seq x y z
N MET A 1 37.18 26.08 -9.33
CA MET A 1 36.48 24.85 -9.76
C MET A 1 36.47 24.77 -11.28
N SER A 2 37.03 23.71 -11.87
CA SER A 2 37.14 23.56 -13.33
C SER A 2 35.80 23.15 -13.97
N LYS A 3 35.62 23.50 -15.26
CA LYS A 3 34.44 23.10 -16.05
C LYS A 3 34.27 21.57 -16.12
N ALA A 4 35.36 20.80 -16.01
CA ALA A 4 35.31 19.34 -15.98
C ALA A 4 34.66 18.80 -14.69
N SER A 5 34.96 19.42 -13.55
CA SER A 5 34.42 19.01 -12.24
C SER A 5 32.91 19.28 -12.09
N ARG A 6 32.37 20.30 -12.78
CA ARG A 6 30.92 20.53 -12.85
C ARG A 6 30.18 19.51 -13.73
N LYS A 7 30.84 18.95 -14.74
CA LYS A 7 30.22 18.02 -15.70
C LYS A 7 30.04 16.61 -15.11
N ALA A 8 30.96 16.17 -14.26
CA ALA A 8 30.86 14.91 -13.52
C ALA A 8 29.69 14.91 -12.52
N LYS A 9 29.55 15.99 -11.74
CA LYS A 9 28.50 16.12 -10.72
C LYS A 9 27.08 16.09 -11.31
N ASN A 10 26.90 16.70 -12.48
CA ASN A 10 25.59 16.69 -13.17
C ASN A 10 25.20 15.32 -13.75
N ASN A 11 26.15 14.41 -13.97
CA ASN A 11 25.85 13.07 -14.51
C ASN A 11 25.43 12.08 -13.41
N GLU A 12 26.05 12.17 -12.22
CA GLU A 12 25.63 11.38 -11.04
C GLU A 12 24.22 11.76 -10.58
N ASP A 13 23.90 13.06 -10.56
CA ASP A 13 22.58 13.56 -10.17
C ASP A 13 21.47 13.10 -11.15
N LYS A 14 21.81 12.84 -12.41
CA LYS A 14 20.86 12.34 -13.41
C LYS A 14 20.59 10.85 -13.24
N ALA A 15 21.63 10.04 -13.02
CA ALA A 15 21.49 8.60 -12.80
C ALA A 15 20.64 8.29 -11.55
N GLY A 16 20.87 9.01 -10.44
CA GLY A 16 20.06 8.85 -9.23
C GLY A 16 18.59 9.22 -9.44
N ARG A 17 18.30 10.28 -10.19
CA ARG A 17 16.92 10.69 -10.50
C ARG A 17 16.20 9.72 -11.42
N ASP A 18 16.87 9.17 -12.43
CA ASP A 18 16.26 8.22 -13.36
C ASP A 18 15.94 6.88 -12.67
N VAL A 19 16.77 6.44 -11.72
CA VAL A 19 16.49 5.26 -10.88
C VAL A 19 15.31 5.50 -9.94
N VAL A 20 15.29 6.62 -9.23
CA VAL A 20 14.17 6.98 -8.35
C VAL A 20 12.88 7.18 -9.16
N ALA A 21 12.95 7.81 -10.33
CA ALA A 21 11.82 7.94 -11.23
C ALA A 21 11.35 6.58 -11.76
N SER A 22 12.24 5.63 -12.06
CA SER A 22 11.86 4.26 -12.46
C SER A 22 11.14 3.52 -11.33
N ILE A 23 11.63 3.65 -10.08
CA ILE A 23 11.00 3.08 -8.89
C ILE A 23 9.63 3.72 -8.61
N LEU A 24 9.49 5.03 -8.78
CA LEU A 24 8.23 5.77 -8.56
C LEU A 24 7.23 5.62 -9.71
N THR A 25 7.69 5.44 -10.95
CA THR A 25 6.84 5.27 -12.15
C THR A 25 6.47 3.82 -12.40
N ALA A 26 7.18 2.86 -11.81
CA ALA A 26 6.69 1.51 -11.52
C ALA A 26 5.55 1.62 -10.50
N ARG A 27 4.41 2.16 -10.96
CA ARG A 27 3.12 2.17 -10.26
C ARG A 27 2.81 0.75 -9.81
N GLN A 28 3.16 0.43 -8.58
CA GLN A 28 2.76 -0.80 -7.95
C GLN A 28 1.21 -0.78 -7.85
N PRO A 29 0.52 -1.84 -8.29
CA PRO A 29 -0.93 -1.88 -8.26
C PRO A 29 -1.43 -1.82 -6.82
N LYS A 30 -2.39 -0.93 -6.58
CA LYS A 30 -3.06 -0.75 -5.29
C LYS A 30 -3.62 -2.08 -4.74
N GLY A 31 -3.04 -2.49 -3.63
CA GLY A 31 -3.51 -3.43 -2.63
C GLY A 31 -3.23 -4.84 -3.08
N VAL A 32 -1.95 -5.25 -3.10
CA VAL A 32 -1.58 -6.59 -3.58
C VAL A 32 -1.88 -7.63 -2.51
N ARG A 33 -3.17 -7.90 -2.32
CA ARG A 33 -3.62 -9.24 -1.96
C ARG A 33 -3.11 -10.18 -3.05
N SER A 34 -2.62 -11.35 -2.65
CA SER A 34 -2.28 -12.42 -3.62
C SER A 34 -3.41 -12.53 -4.65
N LEU A 35 -3.03 -12.57 -5.94
CA LEU A 35 -4.02 -12.56 -7.00
C LEU A 35 -4.87 -13.82 -6.86
N ASN A 36 -6.12 -13.65 -6.45
CA ASN A 36 -7.01 -14.78 -6.28
C ASN A 36 -7.26 -15.46 -7.64
N THR A 37 -7.30 -16.79 -7.68
CA THR A 37 -7.49 -17.60 -8.90
C THR A 37 -8.72 -17.18 -9.69
N TYR A 38 -9.85 -16.84 -9.03
CA TYR A 38 -11.03 -16.34 -9.76
C TYR A 38 -10.80 -14.97 -10.42
N LYS A 39 -9.96 -14.10 -9.84
CA LYS A 39 -9.61 -12.82 -10.47
C LYS A 39 -8.68 -13.04 -11.66
N ALA A 40 -7.74 -13.98 -11.54
CA ALA A 40 -6.86 -14.39 -12.63
C ALA A 40 -7.65 -14.99 -13.79
N TYR A 41 -8.56 -15.94 -13.51
CA TYR A 41 -9.50 -16.49 -14.50
C TYR A 41 -10.31 -15.38 -15.16
N SER A 42 -10.87 -14.46 -14.36
CA SER A 42 -11.58 -13.32 -14.92
C SER A 42 -10.73 -12.43 -15.82
N LYS A 43 -9.41 -12.37 -15.63
CA LYS A 43 -8.53 -11.54 -16.45
C LYS A 43 -8.20 -12.24 -17.79
N LEU A 44 -7.95 -13.55 -17.74
CA LEU A 44 -7.61 -14.36 -18.93
C LEU A 44 -8.83 -14.57 -19.84
N TYR A 45 -10.00 -14.89 -19.27
CA TYR A 45 -11.18 -15.33 -20.03
C TYR A 45 -12.37 -14.36 -19.95
N TYR A 46 -12.14 -13.08 -19.64
CA TYR A 46 -13.24 -12.11 -19.55
C TYR A 46 -14.04 -12.03 -20.85
N ALA A 47 -13.34 -11.85 -21.97
CA ALA A 47 -13.95 -11.51 -23.25
C ALA A 47 -14.69 -12.70 -23.87
N SER A 48 -14.12 -13.91 -23.75
CA SER A 48 -14.64 -15.14 -24.32
C SER A 48 -15.74 -15.77 -23.47
N CYS A 49 -15.55 -15.85 -22.15
CA CYS A 49 -16.41 -16.66 -21.28
C CYS A 49 -17.36 -15.81 -20.43
N ILE A 50 -16.83 -14.83 -19.70
CA ILE A 50 -17.60 -14.14 -18.64
C ILE A 50 -18.52 -13.04 -19.21
N LYS A 51 -18.00 -12.21 -20.12
CA LYS A 51 -18.72 -11.07 -20.70
C LYS A 51 -20.07 -11.45 -21.32
N PRO A 52 -20.19 -12.47 -22.20
CA PRO A 52 -21.47 -12.80 -22.82
C PRO A 52 -22.52 -13.23 -21.78
N VAL A 53 -22.13 -13.99 -20.75
CA VAL A 53 -23.03 -14.44 -19.68
C VAL A 53 -23.48 -13.28 -18.80
N VAL A 54 -22.55 -12.38 -18.45
CA VAL A 54 -22.86 -11.16 -17.69
C VAL A 54 -23.82 -10.27 -18.48
N ASP A 55 -23.56 -10.04 -19.77
CA ASP A 55 -24.38 -9.15 -20.60
C ASP A 55 -25.79 -9.74 -20.83
N ALA A 56 -25.91 -11.05 -21.03
CA ALA A 56 -27.20 -11.75 -21.10
C ALA A 56 -27.98 -11.60 -19.78
N LYS A 57 -27.34 -11.83 -18.63
CA LYS A 57 -27.99 -11.70 -17.31
C LYS A 57 -28.37 -10.25 -17.00
N MET A 58 -27.54 -9.29 -17.40
CA MET A 58 -27.84 -7.86 -17.26
C MET A 58 -28.97 -7.41 -18.20
N LYS A 59 -29.15 -8.04 -19.37
CA LYS A 59 -30.29 -7.77 -20.27
C LYS A 59 -31.61 -8.24 -19.65
N VAL A 60 -31.63 -9.42 -19.03
CA VAL A 60 -32.81 -9.94 -18.28
C VAL A 60 -33.14 -9.02 -17.09
N LEU A 61 -32.13 -8.57 -16.35
CA LEU A 61 -32.31 -7.64 -15.22
C LEU A 61 -32.70 -6.20 -15.63
N LYS A 62 -32.57 -5.85 -16.90
CA LYS A 62 -32.90 -4.52 -17.45
C LYS A 62 -34.30 -4.44 -18.08
N LEU A 63 -35.13 -5.45 -17.90
CA LEU A 63 -36.53 -5.41 -18.32
C LEU A 63 -37.44 -5.18 -17.10
N PRO A 64 -38.42 -4.26 -17.15
CA PRO A 64 -38.79 -3.36 -18.25
C PRO A 64 -38.29 -1.92 -18.06
N ALA A 65 -37.93 -1.27 -19.18
CA ALA A 65 -38.24 0.15 -19.32
C ALA A 65 -39.77 0.23 -19.39
N GLY A 66 -40.40 0.56 -18.26
CA GLY A 66 -41.81 0.91 -18.26
C GLY A 66 -41.98 2.19 -19.07
N ASP A 67 -42.39 2.04 -20.31
CA ASP A 67 -43.14 3.04 -21.05
C ASP A 67 -44.54 2.42 -21.25
N GLY A 68 -45.53 2.92 -20.48
CA GLY A 68 -46.95 2.62 -20.66
C GLY A 68 -47.60 1.63 -19.68
N GLY A 69 -48.23 2.17 -18.62
CA GLY A 69 -49.55 1.74 -18.15
C GLY A 69 -49.68 0.58 -17.17
N SER A 70 -49.90 0.91 -15.89
CA SER A 70 -51.13 0.51 -15.18
C SER A 70 -51.23 1.26 -13.85
N GLU A 71 -52.20 2.18 -13.76
CA GLU A 71 -52.95 2.37 -12.53
C GLU A 71 -53.45 1.01 -12.07
N GLY A 72 -53.24 0.71 -10.80
CA GLY A 72 -53.54 -0.57 -10.18
C GLY A 72 -53.25 -0.43 -8.69
N ASP A 73 -54.14 0.30 -8.02
CA ASP A 73 -54.31 0.28 -6.58
C ASP A 73 -54.36 -1.17 -6.08
N GLU A 74 -53.67 -1.44 -4.98
CA GLU A 74 -54.29 -1.93 -3.73
C GLU A 74 -53.20 -2.38 -2.73
N GLU A 75 -53.06 -1.53 -1.71
CA GLU A 75 -53.01 -1.86 -0.29
C GLU A 75 -52.19 -3.08 0.17
N GLY A 76 -51.07 -2.76 0.81
CA GLY A 76 -50.28 -3.69 1.61
C GLY A 76 -49.25 -2.96 2.46
N GLU A 77 -49.66 -1.89 3.13
CA GLU A 77 -48.87 -1.19 4.14
C GLU A 77 -48.55 -2.14 5.32
N LYS A 78 -47.29 -2.55 5.41
CA LYS A 78 -46.66 -2.84 6.69
C LYS A 78 -45.50 -1.88 6.85
N GLU A 79 -45.75 -0.84 7.64
CA GLU A 79 -44.74 0.05 8.22
C GLU A 79 -43.60 -0.77 8.84
N ILE A 80 -42.44 -0.70 8.20
CA ILE A 80 -41.17 -0.85 8.90
C ILE A 80 -40.50 0.52 8.80
N GLU A 81 -40.82 1.34 9.79
CA GLU A 81 -40.24 2.65 9.99
C GLU A 81 -38.77 2.47 10.41
N GLY A 82 -37.87 2.66 9.45
CA GLY A 82 -36.43 2.50 9.67
C GLY A 82 -35.62 3.16 8.57
N LYS A 83 -35.71 4.49 8.48
CA LYS A 83 -34.88 5.43 7.68
C LYS A 83 -33.79 4.77 6.81
N ASP A 84 -34.19 4.23 5.67
CA ASP A 84 -33.26 3.88 4.59
C ASP A 84 -33.26 5.02 3.57
N GLU A 85 -32.23 5.86 3.69
CA GLU A 85 -31.88 6.87 2.70
C GLU A 85 -31.58 6.16 1.38
N SER A 86 -32.61 6.00 0.55
CA SER A 86 -32.56 5.31 -0.75
C SER A 86 -31.80 6.16 -1.77
N THR A 87 -30.50 6.33 -1.54
CA THR A 87 -29.59 6.82 -2.56
C THR A 87 -29.56 5.76 -3.66
N GLN A 88 -29.99 6.12 -4.88
CA GLN A 88 -29.88 5.31 -6.09
C GLN A 88 -28.43 4.84 -6.27
N LYS A 89 -28.07 3.69 -5.68
CA LYS A 89 -26.74 3.08 -5.84
C LYS A 89 -26.58 2.76 -7.33
N LYS A 90 -25.67 3.53 -7.95
CA LYS A 90 -25.38 3.57 -9.38
C LYS A 90 -25.37 2.15 -9.99
N PRO A 91 -25.95 1.94 -11.18
CA PRO A 91 -26.09 0.63 -11.86
C PRO A 91 -24.77 -0.18 -12.01
N LYS A 92 -23.61 0.46 -11.82
CA LYS A 92 -22.29 -0.16 -11.79
C LYS A 92 -22.10 -1.16 -10.64
N ALA A 93 -22.65 -0.90 -9.46
CA ALA A 93 -22.47 -1.79 -8.30
C ALA A 93 -23.14 -3.17 -8.52
N LYS A 94 -24.37 -3.17 -9.06
CA LYS A 94 -25.11 -4.39 -9.39
C LYS A 94 -24.36 -5.25 -10.42
N ARG A 95 -23.78 -4.64 -11.47
CA ARG A 95 -23.00 -5.37 -12.49
C ARG A 95 -21.76 -6.03 -11.91
N VAL A 96 -21.03 -5.36 -11.01
CA VAL A 96 -19.83 -5.93 -10.38
C VAL A 96 -20.17 -7.14 -9.50
N THR A 97 -21.27 -7.08 -8.74
CA THR A 97 -21.74 -8.22 -7.93
C THR A 97 -22.14 -9.41 -8.80
N VAL A 98 -22.90 -9.15 -9.88
CA VAL A 98 -23.29 -10.19 -10.85
C VAL A 98 -22.07 -10.82 -11.51
N MET A 99 -21.09 -10.01 -11.93
CA MET A 99 -19.84 -10.47 -12.52
C MET A 99 -19.07 -11.37 -11.55
N LYS A 100 -18.85 -10.93 -10.31
CA LYS A 100 -18.12 -11.74 -9.30
C LYS A 100 -18.76 -13.10 -9.06
N ARG A 101 -20.10 -13.17 -9.03
CA ARG A 101 -20.82 -14.44 -8.87
C ARG A 101 -20.62 -15.35 -10.09
N ILE A 102 -20.89 -14.85 -11.29
CA ILE A 102 -20.74 -15.62 -12.54
C ILE A 102 -19.30 -16.11 -12.71
N THR A 103 -18.30 -15.27 -12.47
CA THR A 103 -16.89 -15.66 -12.55
C THR A 103 -16.57 -16.85 -11.65
N ARG A 104 -17.11 -16.87 -10.41
CA ARG A 104 -16.88 -17.96 -9.47
C ARG A 104 -17.56 -19.25 -9.94
N GLU A 105 -18.84 -19.16 -10.31
CA GLU A 105 -19.63 -20.30 -10.81
C GLU A 105 -18.96 -20.93 -12.05
N MET A 106 -18.56 -20.11 -13.02
CA MET A 106 -17.87 -20.60 -14.22
C MET A 106 -16.55 -21.27 -13.89
N TYR A 107 -15.70 -20.62 -13.06
CA TYR A 107 -14.41 -21.19 -12.68
C TYR A 107 -14.55 -22.54 -11.96
N GLU A 108 -15.56 -22.72 -11.11
CA GLU A 108 -15.81 -23.99 -10.42
C GLU A 108 -16.18 -25.11 -11.40
N THR A 109 -16.96 -24.79 -12.44
CA THR A 109 -17.36 -25.74 -13.49
C THR A 109 -16.30 -26.01 -14.56
N GLU A 110 -15.23 -25.22 -14.59
CA GLU A 110 -14.21 -25.37 -15.63
C GLU A 110 -13.39 -26.65 -15.52
N THR A 111 -12.84 -27.04 -16.67
CA THR A 111 -11.99 -28.21 -16.80
C THR A 111 -10.71 -28.08 -15.96
N PRO A 112 -10.11 -29.21 -15.52
CA PRO A 112 -8.87 -29.17 -14.75
C PRO A 112 -7.70 -28.53 -15.51
N GLU A 113 -7.68 -28.60 -16.85
CA GLU A 113 -6.65 -27.99 -17.70
C GLU A 113 -6.69 -26.45 -17.59
N VAL A 114 -7.88 -25.84 -17.70
CA VAL A 114 -8.06 -24.39 -17.56
C VAL A 114 -7.69 -23.94 -16.15
N LYS A 115 -8.05 -24.71 -15.13
CA LYS A 115 -7.67 -24.42 -13.73
C LYS A 115 -6.14 -24.47 -13.54
N ALA A 116 -5.46 -25.42 -14.16
CA ALA A 116 -4.00 -25.51 -14.13
C ALA A 116 -3.34 -24.31 -14.84
N GLU A 117 -3.88 -23.88 -15.99
CA GLU A 117 -3.41 -22.69 -16.70
C GLU A 117 -3.55 -21.42 -15.83
N VAL A 118 -4.71 -21.22 -15.21
CA VAL A 118 -4.96 -20.10 -14.30
C VAL A 118 -4.00 -20.13 -13.11
N ALA A 119 -3.74 -21.31 -12.53
CA ALA A 119 -2.80 -21.47 -11.43
C ALA A 119 -1.36 -21.13 -11.84
N ALA A 120 -0.93 -21.56 -13.03
CA ALA A 120 0.37 -21.21 -13.59
C ALA A 120 0.50 -19.69 -13.81
N TYR A 121 -0.54 -19.04 -14.32
CA TYR A 121 -0.57 -17.58 -14.48
C TYR A 121 -0.49 -16.83 -13.15
N VAL A 122 -1.21 -17.29 -12.11
CA VAL A 122 -1.11 -16.71 -10.75
C VAL A 122 0.30 -16.87 -10.20
N LYS A 123 0.91 -18.04 -10.38
CA LYS A 123 2.29 -18.31 -9.96
C LYS A 123 3.26 -17.36 -10.65
N GLN A 124 3.19 -17.24 -11.98
CA GLN A 124 4.05 -16.34 -12.75
C GLN A 124 3.97 -14.89 -12.24
N ILE A 125 2.76 -14.36 -12.02
CA ILE A 125 2.60 -12.99 -11.49
C ILE A 125 3.22 -12.83 -10.11
N ASN A 126 3.06 -13.83 -9.23
CA ASN A 126 3.63 -13.77 -7.89
C ASN A 126 5.16 -13.88 -7.93
N ASP A 127 5.71 -14.68 -8.83
CA ASP A 127 7.17 -14.83 -9.03
C ASP A 127 7.76 -13.52 -9.57
N GLU A 128 7.16 -12.92 -10.61
CA GLU A 128 7.54 -11.60 -11.15
C GLU A 128 7.50 -10.50 -10.07
N LYS A 129 6.45 -10.51 -9.24
CA LYS A 129 6.33 -9.57 -8.12
C LYS A 129 7.46 -9.75 -7.11
N THR A 130 7.79 -11.00 -6.79
CA THR A 130 8.87 -11.31 -5.84
C THR A 130 10.21 -10.83 -6.40
N GLN A 131 10.48 -11.08 -7.68
CA GLN A 131 11.69 -10.58 -8.35
C GLN A 131 11.80 -9.05 -8.33
N LEU A 132 10.70 -8.33 -8.57
CA LEU A 132 10.69 -6.86 -8.49
C LEU A 132 10.95 -6.36 -7.06
N LEU A 133 10.43 -7.07 -6.06
CA LEU A 133 10.62 -6.73 -4.65
C LEU A 133 12.09 -6.94 -4.23
N GLU A 134 12.70 -8.06 -4.63
CA GLU A 134 14.12 -8.32 -4.40
C GLU A 134 15.02 -7.31 -5.14
N ALA A 135 14.72 -6.99 -6.40
CA ALA A 135 15.46 -5.96 -7.13
C ALA A 135 15.36 -4.58 -6.44
N ALA A 136 14.20 -4.24 -5.87
CA ALA A 136 14.02 -3.01 -5.10
C ALA A 136 14.82 -3.03 -3.78
N LYS A 137 14.96 -4.19 -3.11
CA LYS A 137 15.84 -4.35 -1.94
C LYS A 137 17.28 -4.04 -2.29
N GLU A 138 17.80 -4.69 -3.33
CA GLU A 138 19.19 -4.52 -3.74
C GLU A 138 19.48 -3.07 -4.12
N LEU A 139 18.57 -2.40 -4.84
CA LEU A 139 18.71 -0.96 -5.14
C LEU A 139 18.68 -0.08 -3.89
N LEU A 140 17.86 -0.42 -2.89
CA LEU A 140 17.81 0.32 -1.63
C LEU A 140 19.09 0.10 -0.83
N ILE A 141 19.58 -1.14 -0.76
CA ILE A 141 20.85 -1.48 -0.11
C ILE A 141 21.99 -0.75 -0.81
N ASP A 142 22.09 -0.80 -2.13
CA ASP A 142 23.10 -0.07 -2.91
C ASP A 142 23.00 1.44 -2.68
N LEU A 143 21.80 2.01 -2.64
CA LEU A 143 21.61 3.42 -2.35
C LEU A 143 22.13 3.80 -0.95
N LEU A 144 21.87 2.94 0.04
CA LEU A 144 22.32 3.12 1.42
C LEU A 144 23.83 2.86 1.57
N MET A 145 24.40 1.93 0.80
CA MET A 145 25.75 1.38 0.98
C MET A 145 26.80 1.81 -0.05
N SER A 146 26.40 2.50 -1.12
CA SER A 146 27.28 2.90 -2.24
C SER A 146 28.48 3.79 -1.87
N SER A 147 28.64 4.17 -0.60
CA SER A 147 29.87 4.81 -0.15
C SER A 147 30.24 4.39 1.27
N PRO A 148 31.19 3.45 1.44
CA PRO A 148 31.62 2.95 2.75
C PRO A 148 32.29 4.02 3.63
N ASN A 149 32.59 5.20 3.07
CA ASN A 149 33.13 6.36 3.80
C ASN A 149 32.14 7.52 3.87
N SER A 150 30.90 7.33 3.43
CA SER A 150 29.91 8.41 3.52
C SER A 150 29.17 8.32 4.84
N SER A 151 29.30 9.35 5.66
CA SER A 151 28.48 9.62 6.84
C SER A 151 27.04 9.98 6.46
N LYS A 152 26.45 9.28 5.50
CA LYS A 152 25.09 9.51 5.04
C LYS A 152 24.14 8.95 6.08
N ASN A 153 23.29 9.84 6.59
CA ASN A 153 22.17 9.48 7.43
C ASN A 153 20.91 9.76 6.63
N PHE A 154 19.98 8.80 6.62
CA PHE A 154 18.71 8.93 5.92
C PHE A 154 17.57 8.93 6.92
N ASN A 155 16.62 9.83 6.71
CA ASN A 155 15.34 9.80 7.39
C ASN A 155 14.23 9.75 6.33
N ILE A 156 13.36 8.77 6.46
CA ILE A 156 12.18 8.60 5.61
C ILE A 156 10.96 8.73 6.51
N SER A 157 10.21 9.80 6.34
CA SER A 157 8.93 10.00 7.03
C SER A 157 7.78 9.76 6.06
N LEU A 158 6.84 8.92 6.47
CA LEU A 158 5.70 8.49 5.67
C LEU A 158 4.41 8.76 6.44
N GLY A 159 3.31 8.92 5.70
CA GLY A 159 2.03 9.18 6.33
C GLY A 159 0.87 9.08 5.37
N GLY A 160 -0.24 8.53 5.85
CA GLY A 160 -1.46 8.40 5.07
C GLY A 160 -2.56 7.62 5.80
N PRO A 161 -3.74 7.47 5.19
CA PRO A 161 -4.82 6.65 5.72
C PRO A 161 -4.43 5.17 5.75
N THR A 162 -4.50 4.52 6.92
CA THR A 162 -4.16 3.10 7.07
C THR A 162 -5.42 2.24 7.26
N PRO A 163 -5.67 1.20 6.43
CA PRO A 163 -6.85 0.33 6.57
C PRO A 163 -6.94 -0.40 7.91
N VAL A 164 -5.79 -0.76 8.50
CA VAL A 164 -5.69 -1.42 9.82
C VAL A 164 -6.29 -0.55 10.92
N LEU A 165 -6.18 0.78 10.80
CA LEU A 165 -6.76 1.75 11.73
C LEU A 165 -8.10 2.31 11.23
N GLY A 166 -8.81 1.57 10.37
CA GLY A 166 -10.12 1.99 9.83
C GLY A 166 -10.03 3.22 8.92
N GLY A 167 -8.90 3.45 8.27
CA GLY A 167 -8.67 4.61 7.41
C GLY A 167 -8.32 5.89 8.17
N LYS A 168 -8.02 5.80 9.48
CA LYS A 168 -7.38 6.90 10.22
C LYS A 168 -5.99 7.18 9.66
N ILE A 169 -5.56 8.44 9.77
CA ILE A 169 -4.20 8.83 9.40
C ILE A 169 -3.22 8.20 10.37
N ASP A 170 -2.21 7.57 9.81
CA ASP A 170 -1.05 7.04 10.52
C ASP A 170 0.20 7.71 9.94
N VAL A 171 1.20 7.92 10.80
CA VAL A 171 2.51 8.44 10.40
C VAL A 171 3.60 7.58 11.00
N SER A 172 4.65 7.35 10.23
CA SER A 172 5.83 6.60 10.66
C SER A 172 7.08 7.30 10.17
N SER A 173 8.17 7.15 10.92
CA SER A 173 9.49 7.60 10.51
C SER A 173 10.44 6.43 10.57
N PHE A 174 11.40 6.42 9.66
CA PHE A 174 12.40 5.40 9.56
C PHE A 174 13.76 6.05 9.40
N HIS A 175 14.70 5.61 10.23
CA HIS A 175 16.00 6.25 10.37
C HIS A 175 17.09 5.23 10.02
N VAL A 176 18.00 5.60 9.11
CA VAL A 176 19.20 4.84 8.78
C VAL A 176 20.43 5.66 9.11
N GLY A 177 21.34 5.05 9.85
CA GLY A 177 22.57 5.65 10.33
C GLY A 177 22.46 6.18 11.76
N CYS A 178 23.62 6.40 12.36
CA CYS A 178 23.78 6.97 13.67
C CYS A 178 24.92 8.00 13.66
N THR A 179 24.93 8.87 14.67
CA THR A 179 26.06 9.78 14.92
C THR A 179 27.31 9.01 15.38
N GLU A 180 28.46 9.70 15.47
CA GLU A 180 29.70 9.13 16.04
C GLU A 180 29.50 8.63 17.49
N MET A 181 28.49 9.15 18.20
CA MET A 181 28.14 8.70 19.55
C MET A 181 27.11 7.56 19.57
N GLY A 182 26.75 7.00 18.41
CA GLY A 182 25.73 5.95 18.29
C GLY A 182 24.28 6.42 18.37
N ASN A 183 24.03 7.72 18.56
CA ASN A 183 22.66 8.25 18.62
C ASN A 183 21.97 8.23 17.25
N LEU A 184 20.70 7.86 17.21
CA LEU A 184 19.87 7.92 16.01
C LEU A 184 19.40 9.35 15.74
N PHE A 185 18.83 9.57 14.56
CA PHE A 185 18.26 10.87 14.22
C PHE A 185 17.17 11.32 15.22
N SER A 186 16.30 10.40 15.65
CA SER A 186 15.26 10.69 16.65
C SER A 186 15.85 11.08 18.01
N ASP A 187 16.94 10.43 18.44
CA ASP A 187 17.63 10.70 19.71
C ASP A 187 18.36 12.05 19.71
N THR A 188 18.93 12.42 18.55
CA THR A 188 19.68 13.70 18.42
C THR A 188 18.80 14.94 18.45
N TYR A 189 17.48 14.79 18.25
CA TYR A 189 16.52 15.88 18.26
C TYR A 189 15.62 15.82 19.50
N PRO A 190 15.87 16.66 20.52
CA PRO A 190 15.02 16.72 21.71
C PRO A 190 13.57 16.96 21.32
N ASN A 191 12.67 16.13 21.85
CA ASN A 191 11.24 16.16 21.52
C ASN A 191 10.98 15.99 20.01
N PHE A 192 11.68 15.05 19.36
CA PHE A 192 11.50 14.69 17.95
C PHE A 192 10.02 14.50 17.58
N ASN A 193 9.26 13.76 18.39
CA ASN A 193 7.84 13.55 18.14
C ASN A 193 7.03 14.86 18.12
N GLY A 194 7.25 15.75 19.08
CA GLY A 194 6.54 17.02 19.14
C GLY A 194 6.96 18.03 18.07
N ARG A 195 8.24 18.00 17.65
CA ARG A 195 8.83 19.01 16.75
C ARG A 195 8.85 18.60 15.28
N ILE A 196 8.90 17.30 14.99
CA ILE A 196 9.00 16.76 13.62
C ILE A 196 7.74 15.95 13.28
N MET A 197 7.43 14.91 14.07
CA MET A 197 6.34 14.00 13.71
C MET A 197 4.96 14.65 13.80
N LYS A 198 4.72 15.53 14.78
CA LYS A 198 3.43 16.22 14.91
C LYS A 198 3.17 17.17 13.74
N PRO A 199 4.08 18.09 13.35
CA PRO A 199 3.90 18.90 12.13
C PRO A 199 3.71 18.04 10.87
N TRP A 200 4.42 16.91 10.77
CA TRP A 200 4.25 15.96 9.67
C TRP A 200 2.84 15.35 9.66
N LEU A 201 2.33 14.89 10.80
CA LEU A 201 0.96 14.42 10.95
C LEU A 201 -0.08 15.48 10.59
N GLU A 202 0.11 16.73 11.05
CA GLU A 202 -0.77 17.85 10.70
C GLU A 202 -0.78 18.11 9.19
N PHE A 203 0.39 18.04 8.54
CA PHE A 203 0.50 18.14 7.09
C PHE A 203 -0.26 17.00 6.38
N VAL A 204 -0.04 15.74 6.79
CA VAL A 204 -0.70 14.57 6.19
C VAL A 204 -2.23 14.65 6.36
N ASN A 205 -2.72 15.11 7.51
CA ASN A 205 -4.15 15.36 7.73
C ASN A 205 -4.74 16.41 6.76
N ARG A 206 -3.96 17.43 6.37
CA ARG A 206 -4.39 18.43 5.38
C ARG A 206 -4.38 17.88 3.95
N VAL A 207 -3.44 16.98 3.63
CA VAL A 207 -3.36 16.32 2.32
C VAL A 207 -4.49 15.31 2.14
N TYR A 208 -4.82 14.59 3.21
CA TYR A 208 -5.90 13.60 3.24
C TYR A 208 -7.00 14.06 4.20
N PRO A 209 -7.75 15.13 3.85
CA PRO A 209 -8.88 15.58 4.65
C PRO A 209 -9.88 14.43 4.67
N THR A 210 -9.93 13.72 5.80
CA THR A 210 -10.58 12.43 5.87
C THR A 210 -12.06 12.61 5.56
N ALA A 211 -12.60 11.88 4.58
CA ALA A 211 -14.07 11.77 4.45
C ALA A 211 -14.70 11.20 5.74
N ALA A 212 -13.90 10.50 6.58
CA ALA A 212 -14.29 10.09 7.92
C ALA A 212 -14.55 11.28 8.88
N ALA A 213 -13.94 12.45 8.68
CA ALA A 213 -14.31 13.66 9.42
C ALA A 213 -15.73 14.14 9.09
N LYS A 214 -16.26 13.82 7.90
CA LYS A 214 -17.68 14.03 7.57
C LYS A 214 -18.61 13.00 8.20
N ALA A 215 -18.15 11.76 8.38
CA ALA A 215 -18.93 10.72 9.06
C ALA A 215 -18.95 10.90 10.59
N SER A 216 -17.87 11.43 11.19
CA SER A 216 -17.77 11.66 12.64
C SER A 216 -18.26 13.03 13.12
N ALA A 217 -18.72 13.91 12.21
CA ALA A 217 -19.41 15.15 12.60
C ALA A 217 -20.81 14.89 13.21
N GLY A 218 -21.31 13.65 13.10
CA GLY A 218 -22.48 13.15 13.84
C GLY A 218 -22.12 12.63 15.23
N GLY A 219 -21.62 13.52 16.10
CA GLY A 219 -21.70 13.36 17.56
C GLY A 219 -20.91 12.24 18.22
N VAL A 220 -19.65 12.49 18.58
CA VAL A 220 -19.13 12.18 19.94
C VAL A 220 -18.09 13.25 20.29
N GLN A 221 -18.45 14.14 21.22
CA GLN A 221 -17.57 15.14 21.79
C GLN A 221 -16.88 14.51 23.00
N GLY A 222 -15.59 14.18 22.87
CA GLY A 222 -14.77 13.76 24.00
C GLY A 222 -13.90 12.55 23.67
N MET A 223 -12.68 12.81 23.23
CA MET A 223 -11.47 12.08 23.62
C MET A 223 -10.26 12.74 22.93
N ASN A 224 -9.53 13.55 23.71
CA ASN A 224 -8.10 13.81 23.48
C ASN A 224 -7.34 12.54 23.90
N GLU A 225 -7.59 11.42 23.22
CA GLU A 225 -6.73 10.25 23.38
C GLU A 225 -5.51 10.48 22.50
N LEU A 226 -4.38 10.73 23.18
CA LEU A 226 -3.06 10.81 22.57
C LEU A 226 -2.83 9.52 21.78
N ILE A 227 -2.96 9.59 20.45
CA ILE A 227 -2.60 8.49 19.55
C ILE A 227 -1.13 8.18 19.88
N LYS A 228 -0.88 7.00 20.44
CA LYS A 228 0.46 6.51 20.74
C LYS A 228 1.26 6.50 19.44
N ILE A 229 2.25 7.39 19.35
CA ILE A 229 3.28 7.37 18.31
C ILE A 229 4.32 6.35 18.78
N ASP A 230 3.96 5.07 18.78
CA ASP A 230 4.87 3.98 19.11
C ASP A 230 5.20 3.25 17.80
N ASN A 231 6.17 3.77 17.05
CA ASN A 231 6.76 3.09 15.88
C ASN A 231 8.12 3.73 15.56
N ASP A 232 9.06 3.69 16.50
CA ASP A 232 10.47 3.88 16.17
C ASP A 232 11.03 2.49 15.86
N VAL A 233 11.17 2.17 14.56
CA VAL A 233 11.92 0.99 14.13
C VAL A 233 13.35 1.44 13.97
N SER A 234 14.08 1.40 15.07
CA SER A 234 15.48 1.79 15.16
C SER A 234 16.42 0.61 14.92
N VAL A 235 17.39 0.77 14.02
CA VAL A 235 18.54 -0.14 13.89
C VAL A 235 19.82 0.69 14.02
N SER A 236 20.37 0.73 15.24
CA SER A 236 21.63 1.43 15.54
C SER A 236 22.81 0.55 15.17
N HIS A 237 23.68 1.03 14.29
CA HIS A 237 24.97 0.38 14.02
C HIS A 237 25.97 0.85 15.08
N GLY A 238 26.30 -0.02 16.04
CA GLY A 238 27.30 0.29 17.05
C GLY A 238 28.69 0.30 16.42
N THR A 239 29.31 1.47 16.26
CA THR A 239 30.74 1.56 15.93
C THR A 239 31.53 1.04 17.13
N SER A 240 32.18 -0.11 17.00
CA SER A 240 32.90 -0.73 18.11
C SER A 240 34.17 0.05 18.44
N ASP A 241 34.19 0.72 19.59
CA ASP A 241 35.42 1.03 20.31
C ASP A 241 35.56 0.08 21.51
N ALA A 242 36.78 -0.43 21.66
CA ALA A 242 37.16 -1.59 22.45
C ALA A 242 36.61 -1.62 23.89
N PHE A 243 35.70 -2.56 24.17
CA PHE A 243 35.46 -3.07 25.51
C PHE A 243 35.29 -4.59 25.42
N THR A 244 36.18 -5.32 26.09
CA THR A 244 36.22 -6.80 26.12
C THR A 244 34.95 -7.35 26.75
N SER A 245 33.99 -7.76 25.90
CA SER A 245 32.78 -8.46 26.27
C SER A 245 32.65 -9.75 25.45
N THR A 246 32.18 -10.79 26.11
CA THR A 246 32.28 -12.20 25.72
C THR A 246 31.43 -12.53 24.49
N LEU A 247 32.12 -12.67 23.34
CA LEU A 247 31.85 -13.54 22.17
C LEU A 247 30.39 -13.95 21.88
N LEU A 248 29.69 -13.08 21.15
CA LEU A 248 28.96 -13.50 19.95
C LEU A 248 29.76 -13.00 18.73
N PRO A 249 29.86 -13.78 17.64
CA PRO A 249 30.52 -13.28 16.43
C PRO A 249 29.77 -12.03 15.95
N PRO A 250 30.48 -10.99 15.46
CA PRO A 250 29.83 -9.84 14.84
C PRO A 250 28.96 -10.37 13.70
N LEU A 251 27.66 -10.07 13.74
CA LEU A 251 26.80 -10.28 12.59
C LEU A 251 27.39 -9.46 11.44
N ASP A 252 27.46 -10.08 10.27
CA ASP A 252 27.88 -9.39 9.06
C ASP A 252 26.94 -8.20 8.84
N GLU A 253 27.47 -6.98 8.71
CA GLU A 253 26.69 -5.75 8.48
C GLU A 253 25.72 -5.91 7.30
N SER A 254 26.05 -6.81 6.36
CA SER A 254 25.19 -7.17 5.24
C SER A 254 23.88 -7.89 5.64
N GLU A 255 23.87 -8.70 6.70
CA GLU A 255 22.67 -9.42 7.17
C GLU A 255 21.72 -8.51 7.96
N GLU A 256 22.25 -7.60 8.79
CA GLU A 256 21.42 -6.64 9.52
C GLU A 256 20.72 -5.66 8.56
N LEU A 257 21.41 -5.24 7.50
CA LEU A 257 20.84 -4.36 6.47
C LEU A 257 19.85 -5.08 5.56
N ARG A 258 20.05 -6.38 5.30
CA ARG A 258 19.02 -7.20 4.64
C ARG A 258 17.77 -7.30 5.50
N CYS A 259 17.93 -7.54 6.80
CA CYS A 259 16.83 -7.52 7.76
C CYS A 259 16.14 -6.14 7.81
N LEU A 260 16.91 -5.06 7.73
CA LEU A 260 16.41 -3.69 7.64
C LEU A 260 15.60 -3.45 6.35
N ALA A 261 16.12 -3.84 5.19
CA ALA A 261 15.44 -3.73 3.91
C ALA A 261 14.16 -4.60 3.89
N ASP A 262 14.20 -5.77 4.50
CA ASP A 262 13.05 -6.66 4.69
C ASP A 262 12.00 -6.02 5.59
N ASN A 263 12.39 -5.43 6.73
CA ASN A 263 11.48 -4.73 7.63
C ASN A 263 10.91 -3.46 6.99
N PHE A 264 11.74 -2.72 6.26
CA PHE A 264 11.33 -1.56 5.47
C PHE A 264 10.29 -1.99 4.43
N LEU A 265 10.54 -3.04 3.64
CA LEU A 265 9.58 -3.48 2.64
C LEU A 265 8.37 -4.23 3.21
N ALA A 266 8.48 -4.88 4.36
CA ALA A 266 7.34 -5.47 5.05
C ALA A 266 6.39 -4.36 5.54
N THR A 267 6.97 -3.36 6.22
CA THR A 267 6.22 -2.23 6.78
C THR A 267 5.69 -1.32 5.67
N PHE A 268 6.58 -0.84 4.80
CA PHE A 268 6.29 0.16 3.78
C PHE A 268 5.83 -0.43 2.46
N GLY A 269 6.23 -1.65 2.11
CA GLY A 269 5.62 -2.36 0.99
C GLY A 269 4.14 -2.56 1.28
N SER A 270 3.71 -2.90 2.50
CA SER A 270 2.28 -2.98 2.79
C SER A 270 1.55 -1.63 2.62
N LEU A 271 2.19 -0.51 2.98
CA LEU A 271 1.65 0.85 2.90
C LEU A 271 1.57 1.37 1.45
N LEU A 272 2.67 1.25 0.70
CA LEU A 272 2.79 1.59 -0.73
C LEU A 272 1.88 0.72 -1.59
N LEU A 273 1.69 -0.54 -1.19
CA LEU A 273 0.74 -1.41 -1.83
C LEU A 273 -0.68 -1.00 -1.42
N SER A 274 -1.02 -0.63 -0.19
CA SER A 274 -2.42 -0.41 0.21
C SER A 274 -3.12 0.86 -0.35
N SER A 275 -2.36 1.85 -0.85
CA SER A 275 -2.89 3.15 -1.33
C SER A 275 -3.37 3.13 -2.76
#